data_AF-A0A662QBR5-F1
#
_entry.id   AF-A0A662QBR5-F1
#
_cell.length_a   1.000
_cell.length_b   1.000
_cell.length_c   1.000
_cell.angle_alpha   90.00
_cell.angle_beta   90.00
_cell.angle_gamma   90.00
#
_symmetry.space_group_name_H-M   'P 1'
#
loop_
_entity.id
_entity.type
_entity.pdbx_description
1 polymer ?
#
loop_
_entity_poly.entity_id
_entity_poly.type
_entity_poly.pdbx_seq_one_letter_code
_entity_poly.pdbx_strand_id
1 'polypeptide(L)'
;MATILQGLQFYPGDSLIHKLDPRAKLLISTSFLLITLIYVEVTVTTIIIVAEALLAAASGTIRRWIKTVYGSIPFILAVFLMNYLVRMFIPGQPPIHIILYESFAAAYRLIALLASFSIFFLTTTPEEIGMTLTKLKIPYMYVFAFISAIRFTPILAEELQTIMDSQRSRGLELDKGNPLTRLRRYIP
;
A
#
# COMPACT_ATOMS: atom_id res chain seq x y z
N MET A 1 -5.80 15.83 -11.34
CA MET A 1 -4.88 16.02 -10.20
C MET A 1 -5.61 15.92 -8.86
N ALA A 2 -6.69 16.67 -8.65
CA ALA A 2 -7.45 16.70 -7.38
C ALA A 2 -7.87 15.31 -6.83
N THR A 3 -8.26 14.36 -7.70
CA THR A 3 -8.67 13.01 -7.28
C THR A 3 -7.51 12.14 -6.78
N ILE A 4 -6.28 12.37 -7.25
CA ILE A 4 -5.09 11.66 -6.76
C ILE A 4 -4.71 12.19 -5.37
N LEU A 5 -4.86 13.50 -5.15
CA LEU A 5 -4.58 14.15 -3.86
C LEU A 5 -5.60 13.77 -2.78
N GLN A 6 -6.86 13.51 -3.15
CA GLN A 6 -7.88 12.95 -2.25
C GLN A 6 -7.51 11.55 -1.74
N GLY A 7 -6.73 10.76 -2.49
CA GLY A 7 -6.23 9.46 -2.05
C GLY A 7 -5.23 9.53 -0.89
N LEU A 8 -4.62 10.70 -0.66
CA LEU A 8 -3.70 10.96 0.47
C LEU A 8 -4.43 11.43 1.73
N GLN A 9 -5.73 11.74 1.63
CA GLN A 9 -6.51 12.15 2.79
C GLN A 9 -6.93 10.93 3.60
N PHE A 10 -6.51 10.90 4.86
CA PHE A 10 -6.99 9.93 5.82
C PHE A 10 -8.49 10.17 6.08
N TYR A 11 -9.28 9.10 6.00
CA TYR A 11 -10.70 9.17 6.33
C TYR A 11 -10.92 8.65 7.76
N PRO A 12 -11.37 9.50 8.69
CA PRO A 12 -11.63 9.06 10.06
C PRO A 12 -12.73 8.00 10.10
N GLY A 13 -12.49 6.96 10.90
CA GLY A 13 -13.48 5.92 11.23
C GLY A 13 -13.59 5.79 12.74
N ASP A 14 -14.78 5.49 13.24
CA ASP A 14 -15.09 5.49 14.69
C ASP A 14 -15.07 4.10 15.36
N SER A 15 -14.65 3.05 14.65
CA SER A 15 -14.71 1.68 15.20
C SER A 15 -13.70 1.45 16.33
N LEU A 16 -13.95 0.44 17.16
CA LEU A 16 -13.08 0.08 18.29
C LEU A 16 -11.62 -0.13 17.87
N ILE A 17 -11.41 -0.67 16.66
CA ILE A 17 -10.07 -0.87 16.11
C ILE A 17 -9.39 0.47 15.84
N HIS A 18 -10.09 1.50 15.36
CA HIS A 18 -9.49 2.82 15.15
C HIS A 18 -9.00 3.44 16.46
N LYS A 19 -9.67 3.16 17.59
CA LYS A 19 -9.32 3.69 18.92
C LYS A 19 -8.17 2.95 19.61
N LEU A 20 -7.71 1.83 19.08
CA LEU A 20 -6.56 1.09 19.64
C LEU A 20 -5.27 1.91 19.54
N ASP A 21 -4.35 1.71 20.50
CA ASP A 21 -3.03 2.33 20.45
C ASP A 21 -2.33 1.92 19.12
N PRO A 22 -1.85 2.88 18.33
CA PRO A 22 -1.15 2.65 17.07
C PRO A 22 -0.01 1.63 17.14
N ARG A 23 0.68 1.55 18.29
CA ARG A 23 1.74 0.55 18.52
C ARG A 23 1.19 -0.87 18.53
N ALA A 24 0.03 -1.08 19.13
CA ALA A 24 -0.61 -2.40 19.16
C ALA A 24 -1.03 -2.81 17.75
N LYS A 25 -1.59 -1.88 16.96
CA LYS A 25 -1.90 -2.11 15.53
C LYS A 25 -0.63 -2.48 14.76
N LEU A 26 0.47 -1.73 14.93
CA LEU A 26 1.74 -2.01 14.28
C LEU A 26 2.29 -3.38 14.66
N LEU A 27 2.24 -3.74 15.94
CA LEU A 27 2.68 -5.06 16.43
C LEU A 27 1.84 -6.19 15.82
N ILE A 28 0.52 -6.04 15.76
CA ILE A 28 -0.38 -7.04 15.15
C ILE A 28 -0.06 -7.21 13.66
N SER A 29 0.02 -6.12 12.90
CA SER A 29 0.36 -6.16 11.47
C SER A 29 1.75 -6.73 11.21
N THR A 30 2.74 -6.35 12.02
CA THR A 30 4.10 -6.91 11.93
C THR A 30 4.11 -8.39 12.28
N SER A 31 3.33 -8.82 13.27
CA SER A 31 3.22 -10.24 13.65
C SER A 31 2.61 -11.06 12.52
N PHE A 32 1.53 -10.60 11.89
CA PHE A 32 0.97 -11.30 10.71
C PHE A 32 1.95 -11.37 9.54
N LEU A 33 2.69 -10.29 9.27
CA LEU A 33 3.74 -10.31 8.26
C LEU A 33 4.81 -11.35 8.59
N LEU A 34 5.32 -11.37 9.82
CA LEU A 34 6.37 -12.31 10.23
C LEU A 34 5.90 -13.76 10.19
N ILE A 35 4.68 -14.05 10.67
CA ILE A 35 4.12 -15.40 10.60
C ILE A 35 3.96 -15.82 9.14
N THR A 36 3.44 -14.94 8.28
CA THR A 36 3.34 -15.20 6.84
C THR A 36 4.71 -15.42 6.20
N LEU A 37 5.79 -14.81 6.71
CA LEU A 37 7.16 -14.97 6.21
C LEU A 37 7.85 -16.26 6.72
N ILE A 38 7.53 -16.70 7.92
CA ILE A 38 8.09 -17.92 8.52
C ILE A 38 7.40 -19.17 7.95
N TYR A 39 6.07 -19.15 7.87
CA TYR A 39 5.28 -20.29 7.40
C TYR A 39 5.01 -20.20 5.90
N VAL A 40 5.17 -21.32 5.19
CA VAL A 40 4.91 -21.44 3.74
C VAL A 40 3.61 -22.18 3.47
N GLU A 41 3.03 -22.79 4.50
CA GLU A 41 1.82 -23.59 4.40
C GLU A 41 0.61 -22.73 4.03
N VAL A 42 -0.17 -23.22 3.05
CA VAL A 42 -1.39 -22.56 2.59
C VAL A 42 -2.40 -22.43 3.74
N THR A 43 -2.49 -23.45 4.61
CA THR A 43 -3.39 -23.43 5.78
C THR A 43 -3.13 -22.25 6.70
N VAL A 44 -1.85 -22.01 7.06
CA VAL A 44 -1.47 -20.88 7.92
C VAL A 44 -1.77 -19.55 7.23
N THR A 45 -1.45 -19.46 5.93
CA THR A 45 -1.74 -18.27 5.11
C THR A 45 -3.24 -17.97 5.07
N THR A 46 -4.09 -18.99 4.93
CA THR A 46 -5.56 -18.84 4.96
C THR A 46 -6.07 -18.35 6.31
N ILE A 47 -5.54 -18.89 7.41
CA ILE A 47 -5.92 -18.45 8.77
C ILE A 47 -5.59 -16.96 8.94
N ILE A 48 -4.41 -16.51 8.48
CA ILE A 48 -4.01 -15.11 8.56
C ILE A 48 -4.93 -14.22 7.72
N ILE A 49 -5.19 -14.59 6.45
CA ILE A 49 -6.08 -13.81 5.58
C ILE A 49 -7.49 -13.69 6.17
N VAL A 50 -8.02 -14.76 6.76
CA VAL A 50 -9.32 -14.74 7.43
C VAL A 50 -9.27 -13.83 8.66
N ALA A 51 -8.24 -13.91 9.48
CA ALA A 51 -8.06 -13.04 10.64
C ALA A 51 -7.98 -11.55 10.23
N GLU A 52 -7.23 -11.23 9.18
CA GLU A 52 -7.14 -9.90 8.60
C GLU A 52 -8.49 -9.43 8.04
N ALA A 53 -9.21 -10.28 7.31
CA ALA A 53 -10.53 -9.95 6.80
C ALA A 53 -11.53 -9.67 7.93
N LEU A 54 -11.48 -10.43 9.03
CA LEU A 54 -12.31 -10.19 10.22
C LEU A 54 -11.96 -8.87 10.90
N LEU A 55 -10.66 -8.55 11.05
CA LEU A 55 -10.22 -7.26 11.58
C LEU A 55 -10.64 -6.10 10.67
N ALA A 56 -10.54 -6.26 9.34
CA ALA A 56 -10.99 -5.27 8.38
C ALA A 56 -12.51 -5.09 8.37
N ALA A 57 -13.28 -6.16 8.63
CA ALA A 57 -14.72 -6.09 8.79
C ALA A 57 -15.10 -5.38 10.09
N ALA A 58 -14.46 -5.75 11.21
CA ALA A 58 -14.65 -5.13 12.51
C ALA A 58 -14.23 -3.65 12.54
N SER A 59 -13.24 -3.27 11.72
CA SER A 59 -12.81 -1.88 11.62
C SER A 59 -13.75 -1.04 10.73
N GLY A 60 -14.60 -1.67 9.92
CA GLY A 60 -15.41 -1.01 8.89
C GLY A 60 -14.63 -0.68 7.61
N THR A 61 -13.39 -1.16 7.47
CA THR A 61 -12.52 -0.88 6.31
C THR A 61 -12.49 -2.00 5.26
N ILE A 62 -13.32 -3.04 5.41
CA ILE A 62 -13.31 -4.24 4.54
C ILE A 62 -13.37 -3.92 3.04
N ARG A 63 -14.19 -2.95 2.62
CA ARG A 63 -14.29 -2.55 1.20
C ARG A 63 -12.98 -1.98 0.67
N ARG A 64 -12.25 -1.23 1.50
CA ARG A 64 -10.94 -0.64 1.13
C ARG A 64 -9.85 -1.71 1.14
N TRP A 65 -9.86 -2.59 2.14
CA TRP A 65 -8.96 -3.73 2.21
C TRP A 65 -9.11 -4.65 0.98
N ILE A 66 -10.35 -4.97 0.60
CA ILE A 66 -10.66 -5.71 -0.64
C ILE A 66 -10.11 -4.96 -1.86
N LYS A 67 -10.30 -3.63 -1.95
CA LYS A 67 -9.70 -2.83 -3.04
C LYS A 67 -8.18 -2.91 -3.07
N THR A 68 -7.49 -2.99 -1.93
CA THR A 68 -6.04 -3.21 -1.88
C THR A 68 -5.67 -4.55 -2.52
N VAL A 69 -6.40 -5.62 -2.20
CA VAL A 69 -6.18 -6.95 -2.79
C VAL A 69 -6.46 -6.94 -4.30
N TYR A 70 -7.59 -6.37 -4.74
CA TYR A 70 -7.92 -6.25 -6.17
C TYR A 70 -6.92 -5.38 -6.94
N GLY A 71 -6.47 -4.27 -6.37
CA GLY A 71 -5.44 -3.42 -6.96
C GLY A 71 -4.09 -4.14 -7.13
N SER A 72 -3.88 -5.23 -6.40
CA SER A 72 -2.66 -6.03 -6.42
C SER A 72 -2.70 -7.20 -7.39
N ILE A 73 -3.84 -7.46 -8.06
CA ILE A 73 -4.00 -8.52 -9.07
C ILE A 73 -2.86 -8.58 -10.11
N PRO A 74 -2.39 -7.47 -10.72
CA PRO A 74 -1.30 -7.57 -11.70
C PRO A 74 -0.02 -8.16 -11.09
N PHE A 75 0.29 -7.84 -9.82
CA PHE A 75 1.45 -8.40 -9.11
C PHE A 75 1.24 -9.85 -8.73
N ILE A 76 0.03 -10.22 -8.27
CA ILE A 76 -0.34 -11.60 -7.94
C ILE A 76 -0.22 -12.50 -9.17
N LEU A 77 -0.76 -12.05 -10.31
CA LEU A 77 -0.66 -12.76 -11.58
C LEU A 77 0.79 -12.85 -12.08
N ALA A 78 1.56 -11.76 -11.95
CA ALA A 78 2.97 -11.77 -12.32
C ALA A 78 3.76 -12.78 -11.49
N VAL A 79 3.57 -12.82 -10.16
CA VAL A 79 4.24 -13.77 -9.28
C VAL A 79 3.82 -15.20 -9.59
N PHE A 80 2.52 -15.45 -9.80
CA PHE A 80 2.02 -16.77 -10.21
C PHE A 80 2.67 -17.23 -11.51
N LEU A 81 2.61 -16.40 -12.55
CA LEU A 81 3.11 -16.75 -13.89
C LEU A 81 4.63 -16.91 -13.88
N MET A 82 5.36 -16.04 -13.18
CA MET A 82 6.81 -16.17 -13.04
C MET A 82 7.19 -17.46 -12.30
N ASN A 83 6.53 -17.81 -11.19
CA ASN A 83 6.82 -19.07 -10.50
C ASN A 83 6.51 -20.28 -11.37
N TYR A 84 5.37 -20.26 -12.06
CA TYR A 84 4.95 -21.32 -12.96
C TYR A 84 5.94 -21.53 -14.10
N LEU A 85 6.29 -20.45 -14.82
CA LEU A 85 7.21 -20.49 -15.95
C LEU A 85 8.60 -20.96 -15.49
N VAL A 86 9.17 -20.35 -14.45
CA VAL A 86 10.51 -20.72 -13.96
C VAL A 86 10.57 -22.21 -13.62
N ARG A 87 9.58 -22.73 -12.88
CA ARG A 87 9.56 -24.14 -12.47
C ARG A 87 9.34 -25.11 -13.63
N MET A 88 8.61 -24.69 -14.66
CA MET A 88 8.41 -25.48 -15.88
C MET A 88 9.68 -25.63 -16.72
N PHE A 89 10.60 -24.66 -16.66
CA PHE A 89 11.85 -24.67 -17.43
C PHE A 89 13.05 -25.23 -16.65
N ILE A 90 12.89 -25.65 -15.39
CA ILE A 90 13.97 -26.25 -14.59
C ILE A 90 14.15 -27.73 -14.97
N PRO A 91 15.39 -28.18 -15.25
CA PRO A 91 15.69 -29.60 -15.47
C PRO A 91 15.31 -30.44 -14.22
N GLY A 92 14.56 -31.53 -14.42
CA GLY A 92 14.03 -32.33 -13.30
C GLY A 92 12.74 -31.78 -12.69
N GLN A 93 11.95 -31.03 -13.48
CA GLN A 93 10.70 -30.43 -13.02
C GLN A 93 9.74 -31.44 -12.36
N PRO A 94 9.09 -31.06 -11.25
CA PRO A 94 8.07 -31.89 -10.63
C PRO A 94 6.82 -31.96 -11.53
N PRO A 95 5.89 -32.89 -11.27
CA PRO A 95 4.62 -32.96 -11.97
C PRO A 95 3.87 -31.61 -12.01
N ILE A 96 3.16 -31.33 -13.10
CA ILE A 96 2.46 -30.07 -13.34
C ILE A 96 1.53 -29.67 -12.20
N HIS A 97 0.86 -30.64 -11.56
CA HIS A 97 -0.04 -30.37 -10.42
C HIS A 97 0.70 -29.79 -9.19
N ILE A 98 1.95 -30.20 -8.95
CA ILE A 98 2.80 -29.66 -7.88
C ILE A 98 3.23 -28.24 -8.24
N ILE A 99 3.66 -28.02 -9.49
CA ILE A 99 4.05 -26.68 -9.97
C ILE A 99 2.90 -25.70 -9.83
N LEU A 100 1.68 -26.10 -10.23
CA LEU A 100 0.48 -25.28 -10.10
C LEU A 100 0.18 -24.95 -8.63
N TYR A 101 0.24 -25.96 -7.75
CA TYR A 101 -0.01 -25.76 -6.32
C TYR A 101 1.00 -24.80 -5.69
N GLU A 102 2.30 -24.98 -5.95
CA GLU A 102 3.35 -24.12 -5.39
C GLU A 102 3.28 -22.69 -5.96
N SER A 103 2.98 -22.56 -7.25
CA SER A 103 2.81 -21.25 -7.90
C SER A 103 1.59 -20.52 -7.33
N PHE A 104 0.49 -21.25 -7.10
CA PHE A 104 -0.69 -20.73 -6.42
C PHE A 104 -0.36 -20.34 -4.97
N ALA A 105 0.31 -21.20 -4.22
CA ALA A 105 0.69 -20.94 -2.83
C ALA A 105 1.57 -19.68 -2.72
N ALA A 106 2.53 -19.49 -3.64
CA ALA A 106 3.37 -18.29 -3.69
C ALA A 106 2.55 -17.01 -3.97
N ALA A 107 1.65 -17.06 -4.95
CA ALA A 107 0.77 -15.94 -5.29
C ALA A 107 -0.24 -15.64 -4.18
N TYR A 108 -0.78 -16.67 -3.53
CA TYR A 108 -1.70 -16.57 -2.41
C TYR A 108 -1.02 -15.98 -1.17
N ARG A 109 0.23 -16.38 -0.90
CA ARG A 109 1.07 -15.80 0.16
C ARG A 109 1.33 -14.32 -0.04
N LEU A 110 1.49 -13.87 -1.29
CA LEU A 110 1.62 -12.45 -1.59
C LEU A 110 0.38 -11.66 -1.14
N ILE A 111 -0.83 -12.24 -1.25
CA ILE A 111 -2.06 -11.59 -0.78
C ILE A 111 -1.98 -11.32 0.72
N ALA A 112 -1.62 -12.33 1.52
CA ALA A 112 -1.46 -12.18 2.97
C ALA A 112 -0.40 -11.12 3.32
N LEU A 113 0.75 -11.12 2.62
CA LEU A 113 1.79 -10.11 2.84
C LEU A 113 1.30 -8.69 2.57
N LEU A 114 0.61 -8.46 1.46
CA LEU A 114 0.09 -7.15 1.09
C LEU A 114 -1.05 -6.70 2.03
N ALA A 115 -1.89 -7.64 2.46
CA ALA A 115 -3.01 -7.39 3.35
C ALA A 115 -2.58 -7.08 4.80
N SER A 116 -1.47 -7.65 5.27
CA SER A 116 -0.97 -7.50 6.65
C SER A 116 -0.77 -6.05 7.10
N PHE A 117 -0.21 -5.19 6.24
CA PHE A 117 -0.02 -3.76 6.54
C PHE A 117 -1.19 -2.88 6.08
N SER A 118 -2.07 -3.40 5.21
CA SER A 118 -3.20 -2.63 4.70
C SER A 118 -4.09 -2.12 5.84
N ILE A 119 -4.41 -2.98 6.82
CA ILE A 119 -5.25 -2.59 7.96
C ILE A 119 -4.60 -1.50 8.80
N PHE A 120 -3.29 -1.61 9.07
CA PHE A 120 -2.55 -0.58 9.80
C PHE A 120 -2.66 0.79 9.11
N PHE A 121 -2.39 0.85 7.80
CA PHE A 121 -2.48 2.10 7.05
C PHE A 121 -3.92 2.62 6.89
N LEU A 122 -4.91 1.73 6.81
CA LEU A 122 -6.31 2.11 6.69
C LEU A 122 -6.93 2.62 8.00
N THR A 123 -6.32 2.30 9.15
CA THR A 123 -6.89 2.59 10.48
C THR A 123 -6.00 3.47 11.37
N THR A 124 -4.86 3.92 10.85
CA THR A 124 -3.88 4.75 11.60
C THR A 124 -3.59 6.02 10.81
N THR A 125 -3.64 7.18 11.47
CA THR A 125 -3.37 8.46 10.82
C THR A 125 -1.86 8.72 10.66
N PRO A 126 -1.44 9.65 9.79
CA PRO A 126 -0.03 10.07 9.72
C PRO A 126 0.54 10.58 11.06
N GLU A 127 -0.26 11.33 11.82
CA GLU A 127 0.08 11.79 13.18
C GLU A 127 0.20 10.59 14.14
N GLU A 128 -0.76 9.68 14.03
CA GLU A 128 -0.75 8.27 14.43
C GLU A 128 0.63 7.61 14.42
N ILE A 129 1.13 7.53 13.19
CA ILE A 129 2.40 6.92 12.83
C ILE A 129 3.55 7.71 13.46
N GLY A 130 3.55 9.04 13.34
CA GLY A 130 4.60 9.88 13.92
C GLY A 130 4.74 9.73 15.45
N MET A 131 3.63 9.64 16.18
CA MET A 131 3.65 9.35 17.62
C MET A 131 4.25 7.98 17.90
N THR A 132 3.92 6.97 17.08
CA THR A 132 4.49 5.63 17.16
C THR A 132 6.01 5.65 16.97
N LEU A 133 6.51 6.37 15.96
CA LEU A 133 7.94 6.50 15.68
C LEU A 133 8.71 7.21 16.81
N THR A 134 8.15 8.28 17.36
CA THR A 134 8.74 8.99 18.52
C THR A 134 8.90 8.04 19.71
N LYS A 135 7.85 7.26 19.95
CA LYS A 135 7.77 6.27 21.01
C LYS A 135 8.73 5.09 20.80
N LEU A 136 9.08 4.76 19.56
CA LEU A 136 10.13 3.80 19.19
C LEU A 136 11.56 4.37 19.32
N LYS A 137 11.71 5.57 19.92
CA LYS A 137 12.98 6.26 20.12
C LYS A 137 13.67 6.69 18.82
N ILE A 138 12.91 6.87 17.73
CA ILE A 138 13.44 7.53 16.53
C ILE A 138 13.69 9.01 16.86
N PRO A 139 14.85 9.59 16.47
CA PRO A 139 15.15 10.98 16.76
C PRO A 139 14.05 11.93 16.26
N TYR A 140 13.66 12.87 17.13
CA TYR A 140 12.53 13.77 16.90
C TYR A 140 12.61 14.52 15.56
N MET A 141 13.82 14.89 15.13
CA MET A 141 14.06 15.57 13.85
C MET A 141 13.47 14.81 12.65
N TYR A 142 13.61 13.48 12.62
CA TYR A 142 13.09 12.66 11.52
C TYR A 142 11.57 12.54 11.58
N VAL A 143 11.02 12.37 12.79
CA VAL A 143 9.57 12.30 12.99
C VAL A 143 8.91 13.62 12.60
N PHE A 144 9.50 14.73 13.04
CA PHE A 144 9.04 16.07 12.71
C PHE A 144 9.09 16.32 11.20
N ALA A 145 10.19 15.97 10.53
CA ALA A 145 10.32 16.09 9.08
C ALA A 145 9.25 15.25 8.35
N PHE A 146 9.02 14.01 8.78
CA PHE A 146 8.02 13.11 8.19
C PHE A 146 6.59 13.67 8.28
N ILE A 147 6.14 14.07 9.48
CA ILE A 147 4.80 14.63 9.68
C ILE A 147 4.65 15.95 8.89
N SER A 148 5.68 16.80 8.91
CA SER A 148 5.67 18.07 8.18
C SER A 148 5.56 17.86 6.67
N ALA A 149 6.30 16.90 6.11
CA ALA A 149 6.23 16.56 4.69
C ALA A 149 4.81 16.13 4.28
N ILE A 150 4.16 15.27 5.06
CA ILE A 150 2.79 14.84 4.79
C ILE A 150 1.82 16.03 4.84
N ARG A 151 1.97 16.92 5.82
CA ARG A 151 1.12 18.10 5.97
C ARG A 151 1.34 19.15 4.86
N PHE A 152 2.57 19.32 4.38
CA PHE A 152 2.89 20.28 3.33
C PHE A 152 2.58 19.76 1.92
N THR A 153 2.48 18.44 1.73
CA THR A 153 2.18 17.85 0.42
C THR A 153 0.88 18.40 -0.21
N PRO A 154 -0.27 18.48 0.51
CA PRO A 154 -1.47 19.10 -0.01
C PRO A 154 -1.30 20.58 -0.39
N ILE A 155 -0.58 21.36 0.44
CA ILE A 155 -0.37 22.79 0.24
C ILE A 155 0.48 23.03 -1.01
N LEU A 156 1.61 22.32 -1.14
CA LEU A 156 2.47 22.40 -2.32
C LEU A 156 1.72 21.99 -3.59
N ALA A 157 0.85 20.99 -3.51
CA ALA A 157 0.04 20.56 -4.65
C ALA A 157 -0.98 21.62 -5.09
N GLU A 158 -1.59 22.35 -4.15
CA GLU A 158 -2.50 23.47 -4.43
C GLU A 158 -1.76 24.68 -5.02
N GLU A 159 -0.59 25.01 -4.48
CA GLU A 159 0.25 26.08 -5.01
C GLU A 159 0.75 25.76 -6.42
N LEU A 160 1.19 24.52 -6.68
CA LEU A 160 1.55 24.05 -8.01
C LEU A 160 0.37 24.16 -8.99
N GLN A 161 -0.85 23.83 -8.56
CA GLN A 161 -2.04 23.97 -9.39
C GLN A 161 -2.28 25.44 -9.76
N THR A 162 -2.13 26.36 -8.80
CA THR A 162 -2.28 27.81 -9.01
C THR A 162 -1.21 28.35 -9.98
N ILE A 163 0.04 27.89 -9.85
CA ILE A 163 1.12 28.24 -10.79
C ILE A 163 0.79 27.74 -12.20
N MET A 164 0.36 26.48 -12.34
CA MET A 164 -0.02 25.89 -13.62
C MET A 164 -1.16 26.68 -14.29
N ASP A 165 -2.17 27.06 -13.52
CA ASP A 165 -3.31 27.82 -14.05
C ASP A 165 -2.91 29.25 -14.44
N SER A 166 -2.02 29.89 -13.69
CA SER A 166 -1.43 31.19 -14.08
C SER A 166 -0.63 31.10 -15.40
N GLN A 167 0.18 30.05 -15.57
CA GLN A 167 0.94 29.85 -16.80
C GLN A 167 0.02 29.55 -18.00
N ARG A 168 -1.06 28.79 -17.78
CA ARG A 168 -2.10 28.57 -18.81
C ARG A 168 -2.76 29.88 -19.22
N SER A 169 -3.06 30.79 -18.29
CA SER A 169 -3.59 32.12 -18.61
C SER A 169 -2.59 32.99 -19.41
N ARG A 170 -1.28 32.76 -19.26
CA ARG A 170 -0.24 33.39 -20.08
C ARG A 170 -0.05 32.74 -21.46
N GLY A 171 -0.90 31.78 -21.83
CA GLY A 171 -0.89 31.11 -23.13
C GLY A 171 0.01 29.88 -23.21
N LEU A 172 0.58 29.42 -22.09
CA LEU A 172 1.39 28.20 -22.07
C LEU A 172 0.47 26.96 -22.09
N GLU A 173 0.42 26.27 -23.23
CA GLU A 173 -0.30 25.02 -23.37
C GLU A 173 0.48 23.85 -22.75
N LEU A 174 0.27 23.58 -21.46
CA LEU A 174 0.95 22.49 -20.73
C LEU A 174 0.50 21.08 -21.17
N ASP A 175 -0.70 20.96 -21.73
CA ASP A 175 -1.36 19.66 -21.99
C ASP A 175 -1.29 19.19 -23.46
N LYS A 176 -0.73 19.99 -24.38
CA LYS A 176 -0.64 19.64 -25.81
C LYS A 176 0.77 19.22 -26.24
N GLY A 177 0.83 18.31 -27.21
CA GLY A 177 2.07 17.80 -27.81
C GLY A 177 2.58 16.48 -27.20
N ASN A 178 3.76 16.05 -27.65
CA ASN A 178 4.43 14.83 -27.20
C ASN A 178 4.81 14.91 -25.71
N PRO A 179 4.88 13.77 -24.98
CA PRO A 179 5.24 13.76 -23.56
C PRO A 179 6.59 14.44 -23.27
N LEU A 180 7.56 14.32 -24.19
CA LEU A 180 8.85 15.01 -24.09
C LEU A 180 8.71 16.54 -24.18
N THR A 181 7.85 17.02 -25.08
CA THR A 181 7.54 18.44 -25.26
C THR A 181 6.78 18.99 -24.05
N ARG A 182 5.86 18.21 -23.48
CA ARG A 182 5.15 18.57 -22.24
C ARG A 182 6.11 18.69 -21.06
N LEU A 183 7.02 17.72 -20.89
CA LEU A 183 8.04 17.75 -19.83
C LEU A 183 8.90 19.01 -19.89
N ARG A 184 9.34 19.39 -21.09
CA ARG A 184 10.16 20.60 -21.30
C ARG A 184 9.41 21.89 -20.99
N ARG A 185 8.07 21.92 -21.12
CA ARG A 185 7.23 23.09 -20.79
C ARG A 185 6.95 23.25 -19.28
N TYR A 186 7.19 22.20 -18.47
CA TYR A 186 7.06 22.28 -17.00
C TYR A 186 8.26 22.93 -16.31
N ILE A 187 9.38 23.04 -17.00
CA ILE A 187 10.57 23.73 -16.51
C ILE A 187 10.49 25.16 -17.06
N PRO A 188 10.39 26.20 -16.19
CA PRO A 188 10.35 27.59 -16.63
C PRO A 188 11.63 27.99 -17.39
#